data_AF-A0A6A9UQU6-F1
#
_entry.id   AF-A0A6A9UQU6-F1
#
_cell.length_a   1.000
_cell.length_b   1.000
_cell.length_c   1.000
_cell.angle_alpha   90.00
_cell.angle_beta   90.00
_cell.angle_gamma   90.00
#
_symmetry.space_group_name_H-M   'P 1'
#
loop_
_entity.id
_entity.type
_entity.pdbx_description
1 polymer ?
#
loop_
_entity_poly.entity_id
_entity_poly.type
_entity_poly.pdbx_seq_one_letter_code
_entity_poly.pdbx_strand_id
1 'polypeptide(L)'
;MSHSTPAISTCRPAARSAAQASCSSVPGAPGAPSTGPAPPVGKVGGVVLAMGGLRSGAGCPMAAAVSRRLRGVDVTVGQTAHPLTYHARMSRRLPIDQVVLHTYVAMQNLAHGRAVNDIAEEIGKSRFATARMVRRARELGLIEVTAKVPDPVDVDLSARLAQRYGLRSALVVATQSTNATEAREAIARITARYILDDIEEDDVVGFAPGRTLVLASRLISQLPSADIVQLTGVGAPRLEDGVEVISNIGRASGGATYPLYAPALLMKDPRAHVLLQHPSIQRTMRRMDHVVKTFLTIGGWPEASLLARQLTELGEREAFENEGVVAEIGTMLLDIDGNTVPGLEGRFVGISEESLRRVPARVGIGGGAGKERALIATLRSGICHVVITDARCARAALAV
;
A
#
# COMPACT_ATOMS: atom_id res chain seq x y z
N MET A 1 28.81 42.10 -48.61
CA MET A 1 28.81 43.57 -48.64
C MET A 1 27.70 44.03 -47.70
N SER A 2 27.98 44.13 -46.39
CA SER A 2 28.46 45.35 -45.68
C SER A 2 27.37 46.42 -45.69
N HIS A 3 26.54 46.55 -44.66
CA HIS A 3 26.69 47.36 -43.42
C HIS A 3 25.25 47.88 -43.14
N SER A 4 24.75 48.23 -41.95
CA SER A 4 25.33 48.63 -40.67
C SER A 4 24.18 48.87 -39.68
N THR A 5 24.35 48.41 -38.45
CA THR A 5 23.65 48.90 -37.25
C THR A 5 24.11 50.34 -36.93
N PRO A 6 23.37 51.07 -36.09
CA PRO A 6 24.01 51.49 -34.84
C PRO A 6 23.14 51.30 -33.59
N ALA A 7 23.84 51.06 -32.48
CA ALA A 7 23.33 51.01 -31.11
C ALA A 7 23.66 52.31 -30.36
N ILE A 8 23.27 52.35 -29.06
CA ILE A 8 23.56 53.34 -27.99
C ILE A 8 22.38 54.36 -27.86
N SER A 9 21.78 54.66 -26.69
CA SER A 9 22.28 54.70 -25.32
C SER A 9 21.17 54.54 -24.25
N THR A 10 21.55 53.88 -23.16
CA THR A 10 21.18 54.03 -21.74
C THR A 10 20.39 55.27 -21.28
N CYS A 11 19.41 55.08 -20.39
CA CYS A 11 19.37 55.73 -19.07
C CYS A 11 18.24 55.20 -18.17
N ARG A 12 18.59 54.82 -16.93
CA ARG A 12 17.74 54.59 -15.76
C ARG A 12 17.76 55.90 -14.94
N PRO A 13 16.68 56.32 -14.26
CA PRO A 13 16.69 56.30 -12.79
C PRO A 13 15.28 56.01 -12.19
N ALA A 14 15.15 55.17 -11.15
CA ALA A 14 15.21 55.46 -9.71
C ALA A 14 13.84 55.70 -9.06
N ALA A 15 13.70 55.13 -7.87
CA ALA A 15 12.52 54.95 -7.05
C ALA A 15 11.92 56.24 -6.45
N ARG A 16 10.64 56.19 -6.05
CA ARG A 16 10.16 56.71 -4.76
C ARG A 16 8.74 56.25 -4.41
N SER A 17 8.53 56.20 -3.10
CA SER A 17 7.40 55.73 -2.28
C SER A 17 6.42 56.88 -1.94
N ALA A 18 5.14 56.54 -1.69
CA ALA A 18 4.15 57.11 -0.74
C ALA A 18 2.73 56.74 -1.23
N ALA A 19 1.89 55.97 -0.52
CA ALA A 19 1.18 56.19 0.75
C ALA A 19 -0.11 57.07 0.66
N GLN A 20 -1.25 56.39 0.90
CA GLN A 20 -2.49 56.78 1.61
C GLN A 20 -3.58 57.71 1.00
N ALA A 21 -4.83 57.19 1.02
CA ALA A 21 -6.08 57.76 1.60
C ALA A 21 -7.33 57.14 0.88
N SER A 22 -8.13 56.23 1.50
CA SER A 22 -9.37 56.44 2.32
C SER A 22 -10.55 57.03 1.51
N CYS A 23 -11.83 56.64 1.53
CA CYS A 23 -12.81 55.97 2.42
C CYS A 23 -13.90 55.30 1.51
N SER A 24 -14.84 54.41 1.91
CA SER A 24 -15.84 54.53 2.98
C SER A 24 -16.69 53.25 3.21
N SER A 25 -16.97 52.97 4.50
CA SER A 25 -18.21 52.50 5.18
C SER A 25 -18.90 51.12 4.97
N VAL A 26 -19.01 50.44 6.13
CA VAL A 26 -19.72 49.26 6.73
C VAL A 26 -21.26 49.52 6.90
N PRO A 27 -22.23 48.62 7.34
CA PRO A 27 -22.17 47.41 8.22
C PRO A 27 -23.02 46.14 7.90
N GLY A 28 -22.74 45.05 8.65
CA GLY A 28 -23.78 44.09 9.10
C GLY A 28 -23.30 42.69 9.56
N ALA A 29 -23.07 42.51 10.86
CA ALA A 29 -23.08 41.21 11.58
C ALA A 29 -24.13 41.29 12.72
N PRO A 30 -24.73 40.17 13.17
CA PRO A 30 -24.25 39.45 14.38
C PRO A 30 -24.45 37.92 14.26
N GLY A 31 -23.93 37.01 15.07
CA GLY A 31 -23.16 37.01 16.31
C GLY A 31 -22.94 35.54 16.73
N ALA A 32 -21.92 35.29 17.56
CA ALA A 32 -21.70 34.02 18.24
C ALA A 32 -22.05 34.18 19.74
N PRO A 33 -22.26 33.06 20.45
CA PRO A 33 -21.77 32.97 21.83
C PRO A 33 -20.95 31.69 22.08
N SER A 34 -20.29 31.73 23.23
CA SER A 34 -19.05 31.08 23.61
C SER A 34 -19.22 29.84 24.53
N THR A 35 -18.14 29.04 24.59
CA THR A 35 -17.53 28.38 25.79
C THR A 35 -18.26 27.28 26.57
N GLY A 36 -17.59 26.11 26.71
CA GLY A 36 -17.76 25.17 27.84
C GLY A 36 -17.09 23.79 27.61
N PRO A 37 -16.33 23.20 28.58
CA PRO A 37 -15.33 22.16 28.32
C PRO A 37 -15.82 20.71 28.49
N ALA A 38 -15.02 19.76 27.97
CA ALA A 38 -15.19 18.31 28.08
C ALA A 38 -14.87 17.74 29.48
N PRO A 39 -15.51 16.62 29.90
CA PRO A 39 -15.10 15.84 31.07
C PRO A 39 -14.30 14.55 30.68
N PRO A 40 -13.66 13.87 31.66
CA PRO A 40 -12.38 13.21 31.46
C PRO A 40 -12.45 11.68 31.23
N VAL A 41 -11.29 11.17 30.81
CA VAL A 41 -10.88 9.77 30.67
C VAL A 41 -10.96 9.03 32.02
N GLY A 42 -11.72 7.92 32.05
CA GLY A 42 -11.71 6.94 33.14
C GLY A 42 -10.99 5.66 32.73
N LYS A 43 -9.77 5.45 33.24
CA LYS A 43 -9.12 4.13 33.31
C LYS A 43 -9.79 3.31 34.41
N VAL A 44 -10.41 2.18 34.08
CA VAL A 44 -10.60 1.06 35.03
C VAL A 44 -10.56 -0.26 34.25
N GLY A 45 -9.37 -0.86 34.17
CA GLY A 45 -9.18 -2.25 33.74
C GLY A 45 -8.76 -3.09 34.94
N GLY A 46 -9.68 -3.29 35.89
CA GLY A 46 -9.49 -4.19 37.03
C GLY A 46 -9.80 -5.62 36.60
N VAL A 47 -8.79 -6.47 36.62
CA VAL A 47 -8.93 -7.93 36.53
C VAL A 47 -9.67 -8.41 37.78
N VAL A 48 -10.86 -8.97 37.60
CA VAL A 48 -11.57 -9.73 38.65
C VAL A 48 -11.58 -11.19 38.24
N LEU A 49 -10.72 -11.97 38.90
CA LEU A 49 -10.89 -13.41 39.06
C LEU A 49 -12.04 -13.63 40.06
N ALA A 50 -13.10 -14.32 39.64
CA ALA A 50 -14.11 -14.83 40.55
C ALA A 50 -14.27 -16.35 40.33
N MET A 51 -13.72 -17.09 41.28
CA MET A 51 -13.97 -18.51 41.52
C MET A 51 -15.26 -18.68 42.31
N GLY A 52 -16.10 -19.62 41.88
CA GLY A 52 -16.89 -20.52 42.73
C GLY A 52 -18.07 -19.95 43.53
N GLY A 53 -19.25 -20.57 43.36
CA GLY A 53 -20.34 -20.43 44.32
C GLY A 53 -21.69 -20.96 43.84
N LEU A 54 -21.93 -22.26 44.03
CA LEU A 54 -23.24 -22.91 43.93
C LEU A 54 -24.20 -22.49 45.04
N ARG A 55 -25.48 -22.30 44.68
CA ARG A 55 -26.76 -22.50 45.42
C ARG A 55 -27.77 -21.49 44.84
N SER A 56 -29.08 -21.70 44.69
CA SER A 56 -30.04 -22.81 44.81
C SER A 56 -31.44 -22.14 44.73
N GLY A 57 -32.45 -22.76 44.10
CA GLY A 57 -33.88 -22.51 44.38
C GLY A 57 -34.49 -21.28 43.69
N ALA A 58 -35.25 -21.41 42.60
CA ALA A 58 -36.66 -21.86 42.51
C ALA A 58 -37.66 -20.69 42.65
N GLY A 59 -38.47 -20.47 41.59
CA GLY A 59 -39.56 -19.49 41.58
C GLY A 59 -40.10 -19.16 40.18
N CYS A 60 -40.62 -20.15 39.46
CA CYS A 60 -41.63 -19.99 38.38
C CYS A 60 -43.03 -19.83 39.02
N PRO A 61 -44.19 -19.70 38.32
CA PRO A 61 -44.49 -19.57 36.88
C PRO A 61 -45.56 -18.46 36.58
N MET A 62 -45.93 -18.11 35.35
CA MET A 62 -46.98 -18.75 34.51
C MET A 62 -47.08 -17.96 33.19
N ALA A 63 -46.97 -18.62 32.02
CA ALA A 63 -48.07 -19.12 31.14
C ALA A 63 -48.54 -18.03 30.12
N ALA A 64 -48.75 -18.26 28.83
CA ALA A 64 -48.86 -19.47 28.01
C ALA A 64 -48.68 -19.12 26.50
N ALA A 65 -48.20 -20.10 25.71
CA ALA A 65 -48.60 -20.53 24.36
C ALA A 65 -48.71 -19.48 23.20
N VAL A 66 -48.37 -19.72 21.92
CA VAL A 66 -48.51 -20.89 21.02
C VAL A 66 -47.48 -20.76 19.87
N SER A 67 -47.10 -21.92 19.35
CA SER A 67 -46.15 -22.22 18.28
C SER A 67 -46.54 -21.81 16.85
N ARG A 68 -45.56 -21.42 16.02
CA ARG A 68 -45.33 -22.00 14.67
C ARG A 68 -44.05 -21.51 13.97
N ARG A 69 -43.16 -22.48 13.73
CA ARG A 69 -42.29 -22.75 12.55
C ARG A 69 -41.81 -21.58 11.67
N LEU A 70 -40.48 -21.40 11.65
CA LEU A 70 -39.62 -21.26 10.45
C LEU A 70 -38.25 -21.90 10.81
N ARG A 71 -37.90 -23.10 10.31
CA ARG A 71 -36.87 -23.33 9.25
C ARG A 71 -35.98 -22.09 9.02
N GLY A 72 -34.67 -22.06 9.22
CA GLY A 72 -33.65 -23.10 9.24
C GLY A 72 -32.49 -22.57 8.40
N VAL A 73 -31.39 -22.16 9.04
CA VAL A 73 -30.05 -22.03 8.43
C VAL A 73 -29.04 -22.27 9.55
N ASP A 74 -28.58 -23.51 9.65
CA ASP A 74 -27.34 -23.85 10.36
C ASP A 74 -26.17 -23.30 9.55
N VAL A 75 -25.41 -22.37 10.13
CA VAL A 75 -24.09 -22.01 9.60
C VAL A 75 -23.13 -23.12 10.04
N THR A 76 -23.04 -24.15 9.20
CA THR A 76 -21.95 -25.11 9.23
C THR A 76 -20.71 -24.42 8.65
N VAL A 77 -19.78 -24.01 9.52
CA VAL A 77 -18.42 -23.67 9.08
C VAL A 77 -17.78 -24.99 8.67
N GLY A 78 -17.81 -25.25 7.37
CA GLY A 78 -17.18 -26.40 6.73
C GLY A 78 -15.68 -26.40 7.02
N GLN A 79 -15.26 -27.34 7.86
CA GLN A 79 -13.89 -27.83 7.88
C GLN A 79 -13.58 -28.41 6.50
N THR A 80 -12.92 -27.63 5.66
CA THR A 80 -12.28 -28.14 4.46
C THR A 80 -11.00 -28.86 4.90
N ALA A 81 -11.15 -30.17 5.06
CA ALA A 81 -10.04 -31.09 5.14
C ALA A 81 -9.20 -30.97 3.85
N HIS A 82 -7.96 -30.52 3.96
CA HIS A 82 -6.93 -30.89 3.02
C HIS A 82 -6.02 -31.96 3.65
N PRO A 83 -5.88 -33.13 3.02
CA PRO A 83 -5.12 -34.24 3.56
C PRO A 83 -3.64 -33.99 3.28
N LEU A 84 -2.90 -33.53 4.28
CA LEU A 84 -1.47 -33.81 4.32
C LEU A 84 -1.31 -35.23 4.88
N THR A 85 -1.26 -36.17 3.96
CA THR A 85 -0.66 -37.49 4.13
C THR A 85 0.78 -37.33 4.62
N TYR A 86 0.94 -37.24 5.93
CA TYR A 86 2.20 -37.54 6.62
C TYR A 86 1.90 -38.44 7.81
N HIS A 87 1.33 -39.62 7.53
CA HIS A 87 1.35 -40.71 8.49
C HIS A 87 2.53 -41.64 8.18
N ALA A 88 3.22 -42.00 9.26
CA ALA A 88 4.17 -43.11 9.40
C ALA A 88 5.68 -42.81 9.22
N ARG A 89 6.22 -41.99 10.14
CA ARG A 89 7.32 -42.49 10.97
C ARG A 89 6.91 -42.37 12.43
N MET A 90 6.77 -43.51 13.10
CA MET A 90 6.58 -43.61 14.55
C MET A 90 7.62 -42.73 15.26
N SER A 91 7.24 -41.51 15.62
CA SER A 91 8.01 -40.72 16.57
C SER A 91 7.68 -41.33 17.92
N ARG A 92 8.62 -42.06 18.53
CA ARG A 92 8.54 -42.39 19.96
C ARG A 92 8.09 -41.12 20.68
N ARG A 93 6.93 -41.15 21.35
CA ARG A 93 6.53 -40.06 22.25
C ARG A 93 7.72 -39.81 23.16
N LEU A 94 8.17 -38.56 23.22
CA LEU A 94 9.25 -38.20 24.12
C LEU A 94 8.82 -38.62 25.54
N PRO A 95 9.74 -39.19 26.33
CA PRO A 95 9.56 -39.32 27.77
C PRO A 95 9.13 -37.98 28.39
N ILE A 96 8.34 -38.02 29.47
CA ILE A 96 7.74 -36.81 30.03
C ILE A 96 8.77 -35.79 30.49
N ASP A 97 9.92 -36.25 31.01
CA ASP A 97 11.08 -35.42 31.36
C ASP A 97 11.65 -34.68 30.15
N GLN A 98 11.71 -35.35 28.99
CA GLN A 98 12.15 -34.71 27.75
C GLN A 98 11.12 -33.74 27.20
N VAL A 99 9.82 -34.04 27.32
CA VAL A 99 8.76 -33.08 26.97
C VAL A 99 8.92 -31.80 27.80
N VAL A 100 9.03 -31.94 29.13
CA VAL A 100 9.22 -30.81 30.05
C VAL A 100 10.47 -30.02 29.70
N LEU A 101 11.60 -30.71 29.49
CA LEU A 101 12.87 -30.04 29.20
C LEU A 101 12.85 -29.31 27.86
N HIS A 102 12.26 -29.91 26.81
CA HIS A 102 12.14 -29.27 25.50
C HIS A 102 11.23 -28.04 25.56
N THR A 103 10.09 -28.13 26.25
CA THR A 103 9.19 -26.99 26.46
C THR A 103 9.85 -25.89 27.29
N TYR A 104 10.55 -26.24 28.37
CA TYR A 104 11.29 -25.28 29.20
C TYR A 104 12.31 -24.51 28.37
N VAL A 105 13.19 -25.21 27.65
CA VAL A 105 14.21 -24.59 26.80
C VAL A 105 13.57 -23.65 25.76
N ALA A 106 12.46 -24.07 25.15
CA ALA A 106 11.76 -23.26 24.17
C ALA A 106 11.12 -22.00 24.77
N MET A 107 10.49 -22.10 25.95
CA MET A 107 9.91 -20.96 26.66
C MET A 107 10.99 -19.95 27.09
N GLN A 108 12.10 -20.44 27.66
CA GLN A 108 13.21 -19.59 28.08
C GLN A 108 13.82 -18.81 26.91
N ASN A 109 13.97 -19.46 25.76
CA ASN A 109 14.51 -18.80 24.58
C ASN A 109 13.51 -17.86 23.90
N LEU A 110 12.30 -18.32 23.63
CA LEU A 110 11.33 -17.61 22.78
C LEU A 110 10.47 -16.60 23.54
N ALA A 111 10.07 -16.90 24.78
CA ALA A 111 9.22 -16.01 25.57
C ALA A 111 10.03 -15.09 26.49
N HIS A 112 11.14 -15.58 27.04
CA HIS A 112 11.97 -14.81 27.98
C HIS A 112 13.25 -14.24 27.35
N GLY A 113 13.49 -14.49 26.05
CA GLY A 113 14.61 -13.90 25.31
C GLY A 113 16.00 -14.36 25.75
N ARG A 114 16.11 -15.43 26.55
CA ARG A 114 17.39 -15.93 27.04
C ARG A 114 18.21 -16.51 25.89
N ALA A 115 19.53 -16.25 25.90
CA ALA A 115 20.41 -16.79 24.88
C ALA A 115 20.49 -18.31 25.00
N VAL A 116 20.57 -19.00 23.84
CA VAL A 116 20.64 -20.47 23.80
C VAL A 116 21.89 -21.00 24.52
N ASN A 117 22.98 -20.24 24.52
CA ASN A 117 24.22 -20.63 25.22
C ASN A 117 24.02 -20.66 26.74
N ASP A 118 23.42 -19.62 27.32
CA ASP A 118 23.16 -19.53 28.77
C ASP A 118 22.26 -20.69 29.24
N ILE A 119 21.22 -21.01 28.46
CA ILE A 119 20.33 -22.14 28.74
C ILE A 119 21.10 -23.47 28.64
N ALA A 120 22.00 -23.59 27.67
CA ALA A 120 22.79 -24.81 27.45
C ALA A 120 23.74 -25.11 28.61
N GLU A 121 24.40 -24.08 29.15
CA GLU A 121 25.25 -24.18 30.34
C GLU A 121 24.43 -24.60 31.57
N GLU A 122 23.28 -23.99 31.80
CA GLU A 122 22.39 -24.31 32.93
C GLU A 122 21.96 -25.79 32.94
N ILE A 123 21.60 -26.34 31.77
CA ILE A 123 21.07 -27.70 31.67
C ILE A 123 22.15 -28.75 31.36
N GLY A 124 23.43 -28.36 31.31
CA GLY A 124 24.56 -29.25 31.02
C GLY A 124 24.51 -29.87 29.62
N LYS A 125 24.07 -29.13 28.60
CA LYS A 125 24.00 -29.57 27.19
C LYS A 125 24.81 -28.68 26.28
N SER A 126 25.11 -29.17 25.06
CA SER A 126 25.75 -28.32 24.04
C SER A 126 24.75 -27.32 23.45
N ARG A 127 25.23 -26.15 23.01
CA ARG A 127 24.43 -25.14 22.29
C ARG A 127 23.60 -25.74 21.15
N PHE A 128 24.17 -26.69 20.42
CA PHE A 128 23.51 -27.33 19.28
C PHE A 128 22.40 -28.29 19.71
N ALA A 129 22.59 -29.01 20.84
CA ALA A 129 21.54 -29.84 21.42
C ALA A 129 20.40 -28.96 21.94
N THR A 130 20.70 -27.89 22.67
CA THR A 130 19.70 -26.94 23.19
C THR A 130 18.91 -26.26 22.06
N ALA A 131 19.57 -25.80 20.99
CA ALA A 131 18.90 -25.25 19.80
C ALA A 131 18.00 -26.29 19.10
N ARG A 132 18.40 -27.58 19.08
CA ARG A 132 17.53 -28.66 18.58
C ARG A 132 16.31 -28.86 19.46
N MET A 133 16.41 -28.68 20.77
CA MET A 133 15.27 -28.82 21.69
C MET A 133 14.20 -27.76 21.41
N VAL A 134 14.58 -26.50 21.16
CA VAL A 134 13.64 -25.44 20.74
C VAL A 134 12.89 -25.83 19.46
N ARG A 135 13.62 -26.30 18.44
CA ARG A 135 13.01 -26.77 17.17
C ARG A 135 12.08 -27.96 17.41
N ARG A 136 12.54 -28.94 18.17
CA ARG A 136 11.78 -30.17 18.47
C ARG A 136 10.49 -29.86 19.24
N ALA A 137 10.53 -28.89 20.15
CA ALA A 137 9.34 -28.43 20.87
C ALA A 137 8.28 -27.87 19.91
N ARG A 138 8.69 -27.14 18.86
CA ARG A 138 7.78 -26.68 17.79
C ARG A 138 7.30 -27.84 16.91
N GLU A 139 8.21 -28.70 16.43
CA GLU A 139 7.89 -29.85 15.57
C GLU A 139 6.90 -30.83 16.22
N LEU A 140 7.00 -31.03 17.53
CA LEU A 140 6.13 -31.92 18.31
C LEU A 140 4.86 -31.23 18.81
N GLY A 141 4.64 -29.96 18.49
CA GLY A 141 3.48 -29.18 18.96
C GLY A 141 3.46 -28.93 20.47
N LEU A 142 4.62 -28.97 21.14
CA LEU A 142 4.74 -28.68 22.57
C LEU A 142 4.64 -27.18 22.86
N ILE A 143 4.91 -26.34 21.85
CA ILE A 143 4.75 -24.90 21.91
C ILE A 143 4.14 -24.37 20.60
N GLU A 144 3.34 -23.33 20.73
CA GLU A 144 2.82 -22.53 19.62
C GLU A 144 3.40 -21.12 19.71
N VAL A 145 3.81 -20.57 18.56
CA VAL A 145 4.33 -19.20 18.50
C VAL A 145 3.41 -18.39 17.62
N THR A 146 2.68 -17.46 18.25
CA THR A 146 1.75 -16.57 17.57
C THR A 146 2.39 -15.20 17.38
N ALA A 147 2.46 -14.72 16.14
CA ALA A 147 2.86 -13.36 15.86
C ALA A 147 1.76 -12.38 16.30
N LYS A 148 2.14 -11.29 16.96
CA LYS A 148 1.25 -10.16 17.24
C LYS A 148 1.64 -9.03 16.29
N VAL A 149 0.88 -8.88 15.21
CA VAL A 149 1.07 -7.81 14.23
C VAL A 149 -0.02 -6.76 14.47
N PRO A 150 0.34 -5.48 14.70
CA PRO A 150 -0.66 -4.43 14.93
C PRO A 150 -1.58 -4.20 13.72
N ASP A 151 -1.04 -4.38 12.52
CA ASP A 151 -1.73 -4.21 11.26
C ASP A 151 -2.26 -5.54 10.70
N PRO A 152 -3.36 -5.53 9.92
CA PRO A 152 -3.89 -6.72 9.27
C PRO A 152 -3.01 -7.16 8.09
N VAL A 153 -1.77 -7.59 8.37
CA VAL A 153 -0.78 -8.07 7.40
C VAL A 153 -0.46 -9.54 7.67
N ASP A 154 -0.51 -10.36 6.63
CA ASP A 154 -0.10 -11.76 6.66
C ASP A 154 1.42 -11.86 6.50
N VAL A 155 2.11 -12.10 7.62
CA VAL A 155 3.59 -12.12 7.68
C VAL A 155 4.18 -13.26 6.85
N ASP A 156 3.56 -14.44 6.85
CA ASP A 156 4.06 -15.60 6.09
C ASP A 156 3.92 -15.37 4.59
N LEU A 157 2.73 -14.95 4.14
CA LEU A 157 2.52 -14.64 2.73
C LEU A 157 3.42 -13.49 2.26
N SER A 158 3.60 -12.47 3.09
CA SER A 158 4.51 -11.35 2.82
C SER A 158 5.95 -11.82 2.62
N ALA A 159 6.49 -12.62 3.55
CA ALA A 159 7.84 -13.13 3.46
C ALA A 159 8.04 -14.04 2.22
N ARG A 160 7.08 -14.94 1.96
CA ARG A 160 7.13 -15.85 0.81
C ARG A 160 7.05 -15.11 -0.51
N LEU A 161 6.18 -14.10 -0.63
CA LEU A 161 6.04 -13.31 -1.85
C LEU A 161 7.33 -12.52 -2.12
N ALA A 162 7.89 -11.89 -1.09
CA ALA A 162 9.15 -11.16 -1.22
C ALA A 162 10.29 -12.09 -1.65
N GLN A 163 10.42 -13.26 -1.01
CA GLN A 163 11.44 -14.24 -1.35
C GLN A 163 11.29 -14.76 -2.79
N ARG A 164 10.07 -15.10 -3.21
CA ARG A 164 9.81 -15.68 -4.54
C ARG A 164 10.20 -14.74 -5.68
N TYR A 165 9.93 -13.45 -5.51
CA TYR A 165 10.09 -12.45 -6.56
C TYR A 165 11.29 -11.51 -6.34
N GLY A 166 12.14 -11.79 -5.34
CA GLY A 166 13.33 -10.97 -5.05
C GLY A 166 13.00 -9.53 -4.61
N LEU A 167 11.83 -9.31 -4.00
CA LEU A 167 11.44 -7.99 -3.50
C LEU A 167 12.23 -7.66 -2.24
N ARG A 168 12.50 -6.36 -2.02
CA ARG A 168 13.03 -5.89 -0.72
C ARG A 168 12.02 -6.10 0.40
N SER A 169 10.73 -5.91 0.09
CA SER A 169 9.64 -6.15 1.02
C SER A 169 8.33 -6.42 0.28
N ALA A 170 7.42 -7.16 0.89
CA ALA A 170 6.04 -7.25 0.47
C ALA A 170 5.14 -7.08 1.69
N LEU A 171 4.00 -6.41 1.51
CA LEU A 171 2.97 -6.23 2.53
C LEU A 171 1.67 -6.82 2.01
N VAL A 172 1.40 -8.05 2.42
CA VAL A 172 0.18 -8.77 2.04
C VAL A 172 -0.90 -8.51 3.08
N VAL A 173 -1.91 -7.73 2.71
CA VAL A 173 -3.03 -7.41 3.58
C VAL A 173 -3.91 -8.65 3.78
N ALA A 174 -4.13 -9.00 5.05
CA ALA A 174 -4.93 -10.13 5.52
C ALA A 174 -6.43 -9.80 5.42
N THR A 175 -6.92 -9.52 4.22
CA THR A 175 -8.35 -9.40 3.91
C THR A 175 -8.82 -10.67 3.21
N GLN A 176 -9.93 -11.23 3.69
CA GLN A 176 -10.64 -12.35 3.03
C GLN A 176 -11.83 -11.85 2.18
N SER A 177 -12.03 -10.52 2.11
CA SER A 177 -13.18 -9.98 1.39
C SER A 177 -13.09 -10.27 -0.10
N THR A 178 -14.18 -10.79 -0.66
CA THR A 178 -14.35 -10.95 -2.11
C THR A 178 -14.75 -9.63 -2.77
N ASN A 179 -15.08 -8.60 -1.99
CA ASN A 179 -15.44 -7.27 -2.46
C ASN A 179 -14.18 -6.45 -2.81
N ALA A 180 -14.05 -6.08 -4.09
CA ALA A 180 -12.92 -5.31 -4.59
C ALA A 180 -12.77 -3.91 -3.95
N THR A 181 -13.87 -3.32 -3.46
CA THR A 181 -13.83 -2.01 -2.78
C THR A 181 -13.23 -2.14 -1.38
N GLU A 182 -13.67 -3.11 -0.59
CA GLU A 182 -13.13 -3.37 0.75
C GLU A 182 -11.66 -3.76 0.72
N ALA A 183 -11.26 -4.60 -0.25
CA ALA A 183 -9.86 -4.94 -0.47
C ALA A 183 -9.03 -3.68 -0.78
N ARG A 184 -9.54 -2.78 -1.61
CA ARG A 184 -8.88 -1.52 -1.94
C ARG A 184 -8.71 -0.61 -0.73
N GLU A 185 -9.73 -0.46 0.10
CA GLU A 185 -9.65 0.34 1.32
C GLU A 185 -8.65 -0.23 2.33
N ALA A 186 -8.61 -1.55 2.47
CA ALA A 186 -7.65 -2.22 3.34
C ALA A 186 -6.20 -2.02 2.86
N ILE A 187 -5.97 -2.18 1.55
CA ILE A 187 -4.67 -1.87 0.92
C ILE A 187 -4.32 -0.39 1.11
N ALA A 188 -5.29 0.52 0.94
CA ALA A 188 -5.07 1.96 1.09
C ALA A 188 -4.63 2.35 2.50
N ARG A 189 -5.20 1.73 3.55
CA ARG A 189 -4.77 1.97 4.94
C ARG A 189 -3.31 1.57 5.17
N ILE A 190 -2.92 0.39 4.71
CA ILE A 190 -1.52 -0.08 4.81
C ILE A 190 -0.59 0.78 3.95
N THR A 191 -1.05 1.20 2.78
CA THR A 191 -0.31 2.11 1.90
C THR A 191 -0.06 3.45 2.58
N ALA A 192 -1.07 4.05 3.22
CA ALA A 192 -0.92 5.30 3.94
C ALA A 192 0.09 5.18 5.09
N ARG A 193 0.03 4.08 5.86
CA ARG A 193 1.01 3.81 6.92
C ARG A 193 2.42 3.66 6.36
N TYR A 194 2.58 2.90 5.28
CA TYR A 194 3.88 2.74 4.63
C TYR A 194 4.43 4.08 4.15
N ILE A 195 3.61 4.95 3.53
CA ILE A 195 4.02 6.29 3.10
C ILE A 195 4.52 7.14 4.29
N LEU A 196 3.79 7.11 5.42
CA LEU A 196 4.17 7.84 6.64
C LEU A 196 5.51 7.37 7.22
N ASP A 197 5.82 6.08 7.11
CA ASP A 197 7.03 5.48 7.65
C ASP A 197 8.22 5.55 6.67
N ASP A 198 7.97 5.66 5.36
CA ASP A 198 8.99 5.56 4.28
C ASP A 198 9.47 6.93 3.77
N ILE A 199 8.63 7.97 3.75
CA ILE A 199 9.03 9.31 3.27
C ILE A 199 9.88 10.03 4.33
N GLU A 200 10.98 10.62 3.89
CA GLU A 200 11.95 11.36 4.70
C GLU A 200 12.00 12.84 4.27
N GLU A 201 12.66 13.68 5.08
CA GLU A 201 12.88 15.09 4.75
C GLU A 201 13.78 15.22 3.50
N ASP A 202 13.49 16.23 2.67
CA ASP A 202 14.16 16.54 1.40
C ASP A 202 14.01 15.48 0.28
N ASP A 203 13.20 14.44 0.49
CA ASP A 203 12.87 13.49 -0.57
C ASP A 203 12.16 14.16 -1.75
N VAL A 204 12.40 13.62 -2.95
CA VAL A 204 11.55 13.86 -4.13
C VAL A 204 10.76 12.58 -4.39
N VAL A 205 9.44 12.64 -4.16
CA VAL A 205 8.57 11.47 -4.16
C VAL A 205 7.59 11.53 -5.32
N GLY A 206 7.61 10.49 -6.14
CA GLY A 206 6.73 10.32 -7.28
C GLY A 206 5.45 9.57 -6.93
N PHE A 207 4.30 10.06 -7.37
CA PHE A 207 3.02 9.36 -7.26
C PHE A 207 2.40 9.17 -8.64
N ALA A 208 2.01 7.93 -8.95
CA ALA A 208 1.11 7.64 -10.06
C ALA A 208 -0.35 7.92 -9.65
N PRO A 209 -1.23 8.25 -10.59
CA PRO A 209 -2.66 8.33 -10.34
C PRO A 209 -3.23 6.96 -9.97
N GLY A 210 -4.27 6.95 -9.14
CA GLY A 210 -5.06 5.74 -8.96
C GLY A 210 -5.91 5.71 -7.71
N ARG A 211 -7.08 5.06 -7.83
CA ARG A 211 -8.11 4.97 -6.79
C ARG A 211 -7.58 4.53 -5.41
N THR A 212 -6.60 3.62 -5.36
CA THR A 212 -6.02 3.18 -4.08
C THR A 212 -5.18 4.27 -3.42
N LEU A 213 -4.39 5.02 -4.21
CA LEU A 213 -3.57 6.12 -3.71
C LEU A 213 -4.43 7.34 -3.32
N VAL A 214 -5.55 7.58 -4.02
CA VAL A 214 -6.53 8.59 -3.60
C VAL A 214 -7.03 8.30 -2.18
N LEU A 215 -7.48 7.06 -1.93
CA LEU A 215 -7.94 6.65 -0.60
C LEU A 215 -6.82 6.75 0.45
N ALA A 216 -5.60 6.31 0.13
CA ALA A 216 -4.46 6.40 1.04
C ALA A 216 -4.10 7.85 1.38
N SER A 217 -4.10 8.74 0.39
CA SER A 217 -3.75 10.15 0.55
C SER A 217 -4.67 10.90 1.51
N ARG A 218 -5.95 10.50 1.60
CA ARG A 218 -6.93 11.09 2.52
C ARG A 218 -6.69 10.73 3.99
N LEU A 219 -5.87 9.70 4.24
CA LEU A 219 -5.53 9.23 5.59
C LEU A 219 -4.23 9.85 6.13
N ILE A 220 -3.54 10.65 5.31
CA ILE A 220 -2.25 11.24 5.64
C ILE A 220 -2.47 12.71 5.98
N SER A 221 -2.24 13.08 7.25
CA SER A 221 -2.42 14.45 7.73
C SER A 221 -1.12 15.25 7.81
N GLN A 222 0.03 14.57 7.92
CA GLN A 222 1.34 15.20 8.06
C GLN A 222 2.42 14.29 7.49
N LEU A 223 3.40 14.88 6.80
CA LEU A 223 4.62 14.25 6.31
C LEU A 223 5.83 15.17 6.59
N PRO A 224 7.05 14.63 6.56
CA PRO A 224 8.26 15.45 6.43
C PRO A 224 8.19 16.39 5.22
N SER A 225 9.02 17.43 5.21
CA SER A 225 9.12 18.33 4.07
C SER A 225 9.75 17.61 2.88
N ALA A 226 8.91 17.16 1.93
CA ALA A 226 9.32 16.43 0.74
C ALA A 226 8.60 16.96 -0.51
N ASP A 227 9.30 16.97 -1.65
CA ASP A 227 8.72 17.37 -2.92
C ASP A 227 7.85 16.25 -3.50
N ILE A 228 6.65 16.62 -3.96
CA ILE A 228 5.62 15.67 -4.40
C ILE A 228 5.39 15.82 -5.91
N VAL A 229 5.70 14.79 -6.68
CA VAL A 229 5.73 14.81 -8.14
C VAL A 229 4.71 13.86 -8.74
N GLN A 230 3.89 14.32 -9.69
CA GLN A 230 3.00 13.45 -10.46
C GLN A 230 3.78 12.72 -11.55
N LEU A 231 3.74 11.40 -11.58
CA LEU A 231 4.57 10.59 -12.49
C LEU A 231 3.99 10.42 -13.89
N THR A 232 2.69 10.63 -14.07
CA THR A 232 2.02 10.45 -15.35
C THR A 232 1.09 11.62 -15.64
N GLY A 233 0.76 11.84 -16.90
CA GLY A 233 -0.36 12.72 -17.26
C GLY A 233 -1.68 12.19 -16.72
N VAL A 234 -2.74 12.97 -16.96
CA VAL A 234 -4.11 12.63 -16.56
C VAL A 234 -4.82 11.85 -17.65
N GLY A 235 -5.64 10.88 -17.27
CA GLY A 235 -6.52 10.17 -18.20
C GLY A 235 -7.98 10.59 -18.00
N ALA A 236 -8.53 11.29 -19.00
CA ALA A 236 -9.90 11.81 -19.20
C ALA A 236 -10.69 12.32 -17.94
N PRO A 237 -11.97 12.74 -18.04
CA PRO A 237 -12.44 13.94 -17.33
C PRO A 237 -12.72 13.80 -15.83
N ARG A 238 -12.43 12.65 -15.20
CA ARG A 238 -12.34 12.63 -13.74
C ARG A 238 -10.96 13.14 -13.35
N LEU A 239 -10.84 14.45 -13.20
CA LEU A 239 -9.65 15.12 -12.65
C LEU A 239 -9.20 14.56 -11.27
N GLU A 240 -10.04 13.75 -10.64
CA GLU A 240 -9.97 13.34 -9.24
C GLU A 240 -8.98 12.20 -8.93
N ASP A 241 -8.38 11.51 -9.92
CA ASP A 241 -7.58 10.32 -9.56
C ASP A 241 -6.07 10.57 -9.39
N GLY A 242 -5.50 11.56 -10.07
CA GLY A 242 -4.06 11.88 -10.02
C GLY A 242 -3.75 13.19 -9.31
N VAL A 243 -4.41 14.26 -9.73
CA VAL A 243 -4.24 15.60 -9.17
C VAL A 243 -4.70 15.63 -7.70
N GLU A 244 -5.73 14.85 -7.35
CA GLU A 244 -6.18 14.74 -5.95
C GLU A 244 -5.09 14.13 -5.05
N VAL A 245 -4.37 13.09 -5.50
CA VAL A 245 -3.27 12.49 -4.73
C VAL A 245 -2.19 13.52 -4.46
N ILE A 246 -1.74 14.24 -5.50
CA ILE A 246 -0.72 15.28 -5.37
C ILE A 246 -1.20 16.41 -4.46
N SER A 247 -2.48 16.80 -4.56
CA SER A 247 -3.05 17.85 -3.73
C SER A 247 -3.15 17.43 -2.25
N ASN A 248 -3.61 16.21 -1.96
CA ASN A 248 -3.75 15.72 -0.59
C ASN A 248 -2.38 15.51 0.07
N ILE A 249 -1.48 14.79 -0.60
CA ILE A 249 -0.11 14.56 -0.10
C ILE A 249 0.65 15.88 0.00
N GLY A 250 0.50 16.78 -0.97
CA GLY A 250 1.12 18.09 -0.96
C GLY A 250 0.62 19.02 0.16
N ARG A 251 -0.61 18.85 0.66
CA ARG A 251 -1.08 19.57 1.86
C ARG A 251 -0.49 18.99 3.16
N ALA A 252 -0.22 17.68 3.16
CA ALA A 252 0.39 17.01 4.31
C ALA A 252 1.92 17.22 4.36
N SER A 253 2.56 17.39 3.20
CA SER A 253 3.99 17.69 3.06
C SER A 253 4.26 19.20 3.18
N GLY A 254 5.43 19.56 3.73
CA GLY A 254 5.94 20.93 3.71
C GLY A 254 6.65 21.35 2.40
N GLY A 255 6.85 20.41 1.46
CA GLY A 255 7.62 20.62 0.23
C GLY A 255 6.81 21.15 -0.96
N ALA A 256 7.47 21.28 -2.11
CA ALA A 256 6.83 21.76 -3.33
C ALA A 256 6.04 20.66 -4.05
N THR A 257 5.00 21.05 -4.79
CA THR A 257 4.19 20.13 -5.59
C THR A 257 4.39 20.34 -7.08
N TYR A 258 4.46 19.24 -7.82
CA TYR A 258 4.70 19.20 -9.27
C TYR A 258 3.60 18.37 -9.95
N PRO A 259 2.38 18.91 -10.10
CA PRO A 259 1.33 18.26 -10.87
C PRO A 259 1.68 18.24 -12.37
N LEU A 260 1.20 17.21 -13.08
CA LEU A 260 1.39 17.06 -14.52
C LEU A 260 0.06 17.25 -15.24
N TYR A 261 -0.25 18.50 -15.59
CA TYR A 261 -1.48 18.89 -16.32
C TYR A 261 -1.33 18.65 -17.83
N ALA A 262 -1.16 17.39 -18.21
CA ALA A 262 -1.06 16.96 -19.61
C ALA A 262 -1.84 15.64 -19.79
N PRO A 263 -2.35 15.33 -20.99
CA PRO A 263 -2.92 14.01 -21.24
C PRO A 263 -1.85 12.93 -21.02
N ALA A 264 -2.21 11.79 -20.42
CA ALA A 264 -1.26 10.68 -20.23
C ALA A 264 -0.76 10.08 -21.56
N LEU A 265 -1.56 10.19 -22.63
CA LEU A 265 -1.23 9.70 -23.96
C LEU A 265 -1.48 10.77 -25.03
N LEU A 266 -0.46 11.03 -25.85
CA LEU A 266 -0.55 11.89 -27.03
C LEU A 266 -1.13 11.14 -28.23
N MET A 267 -1.76 11.92 -29.11
CA MET A 267 -2.14 11.46 -30.45
C MET A 267 -0.90 11.12 -31.27
N LYS A 268 -1.05 10.25 -32.27
CA LYS A 268 0.04 9.90 -33.22
C LYS A 268 0.52 11.08 -34.06
N ASP A 269 -0.29 12.14 -34.20
CA ASP A 269 0.12 13.36 -34.90
C ASP A 269 1.35 13.99 -34.19
N PRO A 270 2.50 14.13 -34.88
CA PRO A 270 3.70 14.73 -34.29
C PRO A 270 3.45 16.12 -33.69
N ARG A 271 2.47 16.88 -34.20
CA ARG A 271 2.11 18.20 -33.67
C ARG A 271 1.62 18.16 -32.22
N ALA A 272 1.15 17.02 -31.73
CA ALA A 272 0.73 16.84 -30.34
C ALA A 272 1.87 17.12 -29.33
N HIS A 273 3.13 16.96 -29.75
CA HIS A 273 4.31 17.20 -28.90
C HIS A 273 4.52 18.68 -28.53
N VAL A 274 3.85 19.61 -29.22
CA VAL A 274 3.89 21.04 -28.84
C VAL A 274 3.45 21.26 -27.40
N LEU A 275 2.56 20.41 -26.87
CA LEU A 275 2.13 20.45 -25.47
C LEU A 275 3.30 20.28 -24.50
N LEU A 276 4.28 19.43 -24.83
CA LEU A 276 5.45 19.16 -23.99
C LEU A 276 6.41 20.36 -23.91
N GLN A 277 6.25 21.36 -24.77
CA GLN A 277 7.03 22.59 -24.74
C GLN A 277 6.54 23.58 -23.68
N HIS A 278 5.35 23.36 -23.11
CA HIS A 278 4.81 24.26 -22.10
C HIS A 278 5.69 24.26 -20.83
N PRO A 279 6.10 25.42 -20.29
CA PRO A 279 7.03 25.48 -19.16
C PRO A 279 6.57 24.74 -17.91
N SER A 280 5.25 24.68 -17.63
CA SER A 280 4.73 23.92 -16.49
C SER A 280 4.93 22.41 -16.64
N ILE A 281 4.75 21.87 -17.85
CA ILE A 281 4.98 20.45 -18.15
C ILE A 281 6.46 20.13 -18.04
N GLN A 282 7.31 20.95 -18.65
CA GLN A 282 8.77 20.78 -18.56
C GLN A 282 9.29 20.83 -17.13
N ARG A 283 8.75 21.73 -16.30
CA ARG A 283 9.12 21.82 -14.87
C ARG A 283 8.86 20.51 -14.14
N THR A 284 7.68 19.93 -14.31
CA THR A 284 7.32 18.66 -13.66
C THR A 284 8.15 17.51 -14.23
N MET A 285 8.30 17.41 -15.55
CA MET A 285 9.11 16.35 -16.19
C MET A 285 10.57 16.38 -15.72
N ARG A 286 11.20 17.56 -15.63
CA ARG A 286 12.57 17.68 -15.10
C ARG A 286 12.67 17.29 -13.62
N ARG A 287 11.62 17.51 -12.81
CA ARG A 287 11.64 17.09 -11.40
C ARG A 287 11.58 15.57 -11.27
N MET A 288 11.00 14.85 -12.24
CA MET A 288 10.96 13.37 -12.24
C MET A 288 12.36 12.74 -12.23
N ASP A 289 13.36 13.39 -12.83
CA ASP A 289 14.75 12.89 -12.86
C ASP A 289 15.40 12.85 -11.47
N HIS A 290 14.83 13.55 -10.50
CA HIS A 290 15.30 13.58 -9.12
C HIS A 290 14.49 12.68 -8.18
N VAL A 291 13.46 11.99 -8.68
CA VAL A 291 12.60 11.14 -7.86
C VAL A 291 13.40 9.97 -7.28
N VAL A 292 13.35 9.82 -5.96
CA VAL A 292 14.05 8.75 -5.22
C VAL A 292 13.12 7.63 -4.78
N LYS A 293 11.84 7.94 -4.59
CA LYS A 293 10.77 7.02 -4.14
C LYS A 293 9.56 7.17 -5.06
N THR A 294 9.01 6.08 -5.58
CA THR A 294 7.77 6.10 -6.38
C THR A 294 6.69 5.21 -5.78
N PHE A 295 5.47 5.71 -5.74
CA PHE A 295 4.27 4.97 -5.42
C PHE A 295 3.41 4.79 -6.67
N LEU A 296 3.36 3.56 -7.17
CA LEU A 296 2.75 3.18 -8.44
C LEU A 296 1.54 2.31 -8.17
N THR A 297 0.41 2.57 -8.82
CA THR A 297 -0.72 1.63 -8.77
C THR A 297 -0.62 0.58 -9.87
N ILE A 298 -0.96 -0.66 -9.52
CA ILE A 298 -1.06 -1.78 -10.47
C ILE A 298 -2.46 -1.79 -11.07
N GLY A 299 -2.56 -1.48 -12.35
CA GLY A 299 -3.76 -1.52 -13.17
C GLY A 299 -3.96 -2.90 -13.79
N GLY A 300 -5.15 -3.47 -13.62
CA GLY A 300 -5.56 -4.67 -14.37
C GLY A 300 -6.15 -4.26 -15.71
N TRP A 301 -5.75 -4.95 -16.77
CA TRP A 301 -6.21 -4.65 -18.12
C TRP A 301 -7.50 -5.41 -18.48
N PRO A 302 -8.48 -4.77 -19.15
CA PRO A 302 -8.59 -3.34 -19.46
C PRO A 302 -9.28 -2.49 -18.35
N GLU A 303 -10.05 -3.10 -17.45
CA GLU A 303 -11.05 -2.37 -16.63
C GLU A 303 -10.46 -1.46 -15.55
N ALA A 304 -9.21 -1.69 -15.16
CA ALA A 304 -8.53 -0.94 -14.12
C ALA A 304 -7.26 -0.23 -14.64
N SER A 305 -7.21 0.02 -15.96
CA SER A 305 -6.11 0.70 -16.67
C SER A 305 -6.54 2.10 -17.12
N LEU A 306 -5.69 3.10 -16.85
CA LEU A 306 -5.88 4.47 -17.32
C LEU A 306 -5.67 4.53 -18.84
N LEU A 307 -4.63 3.85 -19.31
CA LEU A 307 -4.24 3.83 -20.72
C LEU A 307 -5.23 3.05 -21.60
N ALA A 308 -5.77 1.91 -21.13
CA ALA A 308 -6.77 1.15 -21.88
C ALA A 308 -7.97 2.02 -22.27
N ARG A 309 -8.39 2.91 -21.39
CA ARG A 309 -9.51 3.81 -21.63
C ARG A 309 -9.18 4.88 -22.68
N GLN A 310 -8.00 5.50 -22.61
CA GLN A 310 -7.55 6.46 -23.63
C GLN A 310 -7.32 5.79 -24.99
N LEU A 311 -6.75 4.59 -24.99
CA LEU A 311 -6.57 3.79 -26.20
C LEU A 311 -7.91 3.36 -26.80
N THR A 312 -8.94 3.15 -25.98
CA THR A 312 -10.31 2.90 -26.47
C THR A 312 -10.87 4.14 -27.17
N GLU A 313 -10.72 5.33 -26.57
CA GLU A 313 -11.15 6.61 -27.17
C GLU A 313 -10.45 6.89 -28.51
N LEU A 314 -9.20 6.44 -28.66
CA LEU A 314 -8.41 6.56 -29.89
C LEU A 314 -8.64 5.41 -30.89
N GLY A 315 -9.39 4.37 -30.54
CA GLY A 315 -9.60 3.20 -31.40
C GLY A 315 -8.38 2.28 -31.54
N GLU A 316 -7.47 2.30 -30.55
CA GLU A 316 -6.18 1.59 -30.58
C GLU A 316 -6.08 0.45 -29.56
N ARG A 317 -7.05 0.29 -28.64
CA ARG A 317 -6.99 -0.70 -27.55
C ARG A 317 -6.82 -2.14 -28.04
N GLU A 318 -7.55 -2.53 -29.08
CA GLU A 318 -7.57 -3.91 -29.58
C GLU A 318 -6.18 -4.39 -30.03
N ALA A 319 -5.36 -3.50 -30.59
CA ALA A 319 -3.99 -3.83 -30.97
C ALA A 319 -3.16 -4.29 -29.77
N PHE A 320 -3.28 -3.60 -28.62
CA PHE A 320 -2.57 -3.95 -27.39
C PHE A 320 -3.16 -5.20 -26.71
N GLU A 321 -4.46 -5.45 -26.86
CA GLU A 321 -5.08 -6.70 -26.41
C GLU A 321 -4.55 -7.90 -27.20
N ASN A 322 -4.36 -7.75 -28.52
CA ASN A 322 -3.80 -8.79 -29.38
C ASN A 322 -2.32 -9.07 -29.08
N GLU A 323 -1.56 -8.07 -28.62
CA GLU A 323 -0.18 -8.22 -28.12
C GLU A 323 -0.13 -8.82 -26.69
N GLY A 324 -1.28 -9.10 -26.07
CA GLY A 324 -1.35 -9.83 -24.82
C GLY A 324 -1.16 -9.00 -23.55
N VAL A 325 -1.42 -7.68 -23.60
CA VAL A 325 -1.35 -6.82 -22.41
C VAL A 325 -2.32 -7.31 -21.32
N VAL A 326 -1.81 -7.46 -20.10
CA VAL A 326 -2.60 -7.84 -18.91
C VAL A 326 -2.49 -6.84 -17.77
N ALA A 327 -1.47 -5.97 -17.79
CA ALA A 327 -1.23 -5.01 -16.72
C ALA A 327 -0.78 -3.65 -17.23
N GLU A 328 -1.07 -2.63 -16.44
CA GLU A 328 -0.48 -1.30 -16.53
C GLU A 328 0.19 -0.95 -15.19
N ILE A 329 1.42 -0.44 -15.23
CA ILE A 329 2.07 0.14 -14.05
C ILE A 329 2.90 1.36 -14.44
N GLY A 330 2.57 2.52 -13.86
CA GLY A 330 3.18 3.78 -14.24
C GLY A 330 2.92 4.08 -15.71
N THR A 331 3.93 3.85 -16.55
CA THR A 331 3.90 4.16 -17.99
C THR A 331 4.07 2.92 -18.86
N MET A 332 4.16 1.75 -18.22
CA MET A 332 4.44 0.47 -18.85
C MET A 332 3.16 -0.35 -19.02
N LEU A 333 2.98 -0.92 -20.21
CA LEU A 333 2.03 -2.00 -20.47
C LEU A 333 2.79 -3.32 -20.43
N LEU A 334 2.28 -4.30 -19.69
CA LEU A 334 2.97 -5.56 -19.48
C LEU A 334 2.14 -6.74 -20.01
N ASP A 335 2.84 -7.69 -20.63
CA ASP A 335 2.31 -9.04 -20.89
C ASP A 335 2.33 -9.90 -19.60
N ILE A 336 1.82 -11.13 -19.67
CA ILE A 336 1.76 -12.03 -18.50
C ILE A 336 3.14 -12.48 -18.00
N ASP A 337 4.16 -12.42 -18.84
CA ASP A 337 5.54 -12.77 -18.51
C ASP A 337 6.33 -11.59 -17.93
N GLY A 338 5.69 -10.41 -17.88
CA GLY A 338 6.25 -9.19 -17.32
C GLY A 338 7.13 -8.41 -18.28
N ASN A 339 7.08 -8.72 -19.58
CA ASN A 339 7.77 -7.93 -20.61
C ASN A 339 6.95 -6.69 -20.95
N THR A 340 7.63 -5.58 -21.23
CA THR A 340 6.96 -4.37 -21.74
C THR A 340 6.46 -4.62 -23.16
N VAL A 341 5.17 -4.38 -23.38
CA VAL A 341 4.56 -4.36 -24.71
C VAL A 341 4.82 -2.99 -25.36
N PRO A 342 5.50 -2.92 -26.52
CA PRO A 342 5.86 -1.65 -27.15
C PRO A 342 4.66 -0.99 -27.86
N GLY A 343 4.83 0.23 -28.34
CA GLY A 343 3.87 0.94 -29.20
C GLY A 343 3.36 2.28 -28.64
N LEU A 344 3.81 2.67 -27.45
CA LEU A 344 3.49 3.95 -26.80
C LEU A 344 4.70 4.88 -26.66
N GLU A 345 5.86 4.49 -27.19
CA GLU A 345 7.10 5.25 -27.12
C GLU A 345 6.91 6.64 -27.76
N GLY A 346 7.41 7.67 -27.07
CA GLY A 346 7.26 9.07 -27.49
C GLY A 346 5.84 9.64 -27.36
N ARG A 347 4.82 8.81 -27.15
CA ARG A 347 3.43 9.25 -26.98
C ARG A 347 3.02 9.37 -25.53
N PHE A 348 3.60 8.57 -24.64
CA PHE A 348 3.31 8.65 -23.22
C PHE A 348 3.87 9.95 -22.62
N VAL A 349 3.06 10.64 -21.80
CA VAL A 349 3.49 11.84 -21.07
C VAL A 349 3.67 11.51 -19.59
N GLY A 350 4.93 11.43 -19.15
CA GLY A 350 5.31 11.16 -17.78
C GLY A 350 6.69 10.53 -17.67
N ILE A 351 6.93 9.80 -16.59
CA ILE A 351 8.22 9.15 -16.32
C ILE A 351 8.49 8.04 -17.35
N SER A 352 9.64 8.07 -18.02
CA SER A 352 10.01 6.99 -18.94
C SER A 352 10.26 5.68 -18.17
N GLU A 353 10.12 4.53 -18.83
CA GLU A 353 10.50 3.24 -18.23
C GLU A 353 11.96 3.28 -17.74
N GLU A 354 12.86 3.86 -18.55
CA GLU A 354 14.28 3.97 -18.20
C GLU A 354 14.48 4.79 -16.92
N SER A 355 13.86 5.97 -16.82
CA SER A 355 13.94 6.79 -15.60
C SER A 355 13.28 6.09 -14.43
N LEU A 356 12.15 5.41 -14.64
CA LEU A 356 11.47 4.65 -13.60
C LEU A 356 12.37 3.55 -13.06
N ARG A 357 13.02 2.75 -13.91
CA ARG A 357 13.96 1.69 -13.48
C ARG A 357 15.18 2.22 -12.73
N ARG A 358 15.56 3.48 -12.92
CA ARG A 358 16.63 4.15 -12.17
C ARG A 358 16.22 4.59 -10.76
N VAL A 359 14.92 4.75 -10.48
CA VAL A 359 14.45 5.18 -9.15
C VAL A 359 14.83 4.14 -8.08
N PRO A 360 15.56 4.50 -7.01
CA PRO A 360 16.01 3.56 -5.98
C PRO A 360 14.88 2.82 -5.25
N ALA A 361 13.75 3.46 -4.98
CA ALA A 361 12.63 2.84 -4.27
C ALA A 361 11.35 2.89 -5.10
N ARG A 362 10.79 1.72 -5.42
CA ARG A 362 9.64 1.58 -6.32
C ARG A 362 8.61 0.68 -5.66
N VAL A 363 7.51 1.29 -5.24
CA VAL A 363 6.43 0.65 -4.49
C VAL A 363 5.25 0.42 -5.42
N GLY A 364 4.94 -0.85 -5.69
CA GLY A 364 3.76 -1.26 -6.45
C GLY A 364 2.57 -1.53 -5.53
N ILE A 365 1.44 -0.89 -5.81
CA ILE A 365 0.24 -0.94 -4.96
C ILE A 365 -0.92 -1.48 -5.77
N GLY A 366 -1.45 -2.64 -5.39
CA GLY A 366 -2.62 -3.17 -6.06
C GLY A 366 -3.04 -4.53 -5.61
N GLY A 367 -4.34 -4.76 -5.65
CA GLY A 367 -5.00 -6.01 -5.34
C GLY A 367 -6.50 -5.90 -5.67
N GLY A 368 -7.22 -6.95 -5.37
CA GLY A 368 -8.64 -7.13 -5.58
C GLY A 368 -8.94 -8.20 -6.62
N ALA A 369 -10.20 -8.60 -6.68
CA ALA A 369 -10.69 -9.49 -7.71
C ALA A 369 -10.39 -8.94 -9.12
N GLY A 370 -9.85 -9.78 -10.00
CA GLY A 370 -9.51 -9.41 -11.38
C GLY A 370 -8.11 -8.82 -11.57
N LYS A 371 -7.32 -8.67 -10.50
CA LYS A 371 -5.95 -8.12 -10.57
C LYS A 371 -4.85 -9.17 -10.43
N GLU A 372 -5.19 -10.45 -10.33
CA GLU A 372 -4.22 -11.53 -10.13
C GLU A 372 -3.18 -11.58 -11.26
N ARG A 373 -3.64 -11.57 -12.52
CA ARG A 373 -2.77 -11.56 -13.70
C ARG A 373 -1.88 -10.31 -13.75
N ALA A 374 -2.45 -9.15 -13.39
CA ALA A 374 -1.74 -7.89 -13.40
C ALA A 374 -0.64 -7.82 -12.33
N LEU A 375 -0.91 -8.37 -11.14
CA LEU A 375 0.10 -8.50 -10.09
C LEU A 375 1.21 -9.45 -10.53
N ILE A 376 0.88 -10.61 -11.11
CA ILE A 376 1.86 -11.59 -11.61
C ILE A 376 2.79 -10.96 -12.64
N ALA A 377 2.23 -10.30 -13.66
CA ALA A 377 3.00 -9.58 -14.68
C ALA A 377 3.92 -8.53 -14.07
N THR A 378 3.38 -7.69 -13.17
CA THR A 378 4.15 -6.67 -12.46
C THR A 378 5.32 -7.27 -11.68
N LEU A 379 5.09 -8.36 -10.93
CA LEU A 379 6.11 -9.02 -10.14
C LEU A 379 7.22 -9.62 -11.02
N ARG A 380 6.84 -10.24 -12.16
CA ARG A 380 7.79 -10.81 -13.12
C ARG A 380 8.66 -9.76 -13.84
N SER A 381 8.11 -8.57 -14.08
CA SER A 381 8.84 -7.46 -14.73
C SER A 381 10.03 -6.94 -13.92
N GLY A 382 10.10 -7.26 -12.61
CA GLY A 382 11.11 -6.75 -11.68
C GLY A 382 11.04 -5.23 -11.44
N ILE A 383 9.98 -4.56 -11.89
CA ILE A 383 9.88 -3.09 -11.80
C ILE A 383 9.69 -2.62 -10.35
N CYS A 384 9.11 -3.43 -9.46
CA CYS A 384 8.85 -3.05 -8.07
C CYS A 384 9.93 -3.62 -7.13
N HIS A 385 10.36 -2.80 -6.18
CA HIS A 385 11.18 -3.26 -5.04
C HIS A 385 10.33 -3.61 -3.82
N VAL A 386 9.19 -2.94 -3.67
CA VAL A 386 8.22 -3.19 -2.61
C VAL A 386 6.85 -3.36 -3.23
N VAL A 387 6.04 -4.28 -2.72
CA VAL A 387 4.66 -4.48 -3.18
C VAL A 387 3.69 -4.50 -2.01
N ILE A 388 2.59 -3.76 -2.13
CA ILE A 388 1.47 -3.78 -1.20
C ILE A 388 0.25 -4.36 -1.93
N THR A 389 -0.23 -5.51 -1.48
CA THR A 389 -1.30 -6.27 -2.16
C THR A 389 -2.18 -7.01 -1.14
N ASP A 390 -3.17 -7.77 -1.60
CA ASP A 390 -3.99 -8.63 -0.74
C ASP A 390 -3.61 -10.12 -0.83
N ALA A 391 -4.14 -10.89 0.12
CA ALA A 391 -3.91 -12.33 0.19
C ALA A 391 -4.36 -13.10 -1.05
N ARG A 392 -5.40 -12.64 -1.77
CA ARG A 392 -5.91 -13.32 -2.98
C ARG A 392 -4.89 -13.23 -4.10
N CYS A 393 -4.44 -12.02 -4.41
CA CYS A 393 -3.47 -11.79 -5.48
C CYS A 393 -2.12 -12.39 -5.12
N ALA A 394 -1.68 -12.27 -3.86
CA ALA A 394 -0.45 -12.89 -3.38
C ALA A 394 -0.47 -14.43 -3.52
N ARG A 395 -1.58 -15.09 -3.15
CA ARG A 395 -1.71 -16.55 -3.31
C ARG A 395 -1.70 -16.97 -4.77
N ALA A 396 -2.37 -16.22 -5.65
CA ALA A 396 -2.32 -16.48 -7.08
C ALA A 396 -0.89 -16.37 -7.64
N ALA A 397 -0.16 -15.32 -7.25
CA ALA A 397 1.23 -15.13 -7.66
C ALA A 397 2.19 -16.18 -7.07
N LEU A 398 1.89 -16.73 -5.89
CA LEU A 398 2.67 -17.81 -5.29
C LEU A 398 2.33 -19.19 -5.86
N ALA A 399 1.30 -19.34 -6.69
CA ALA A 399 0.89 -20.61 -7.27
C ALA A 399 1.48 -20.88 -8.67
N VAL A 400 1.91 -19.84 -9.37
CA VAL A 400 2.43 -19.90 -10.76
C VAL A 400 3.94 -19.96 -10.83
#